data_AF-A0A2I2ZN60-F1
#
_entry.id   AF-A0A2I2ZN60-F1
#
_cell.length_a   1.000
_cell.length_b   1.000
_cell.length_c   1.000
_cell.angle_alpha   90.00
_cell.angle_beta   90.00
_cell.angle_gamma   90.00
#
_symmetry.space_group_name_H-M   'P 1'
#
loop_
_entity.id
_entity.type
_entity.pdbx_description
1 polymer ?
#
loop_
_entity_poly.entity_id
_entity_poly.type
_entity_poly.pdbx_seq_one_letter_code
_entity_poly.pdbx_strand_id
1 'polypeptide(L)'
;MARFWVCVAGAGFFLAFLVLHSRFCGSPVLRNFTFAVSWRTEKILYRLDVGWPKHPEYFTGTTFCVAVDSLNGLVYIGQRGDNIPKILVFTEDGYFLRAWNYTVDTPHGIFAASTLYEQSVWITDVGSGMYSNIY
;
A
#
# COMPACT_ATOMS: atom_id res chain seq x y z
N MET A 1 -4.08 52.12 57.47
CA MET A 1 -4.52 52.57 56.12
C MET A 1 -4.07 51.63 55.00
N ALA A 2 -2.76 51.38 54.78
CA ALA A 2 -2.28 50.60 53.62
C ALA A 2 -2.83 49.16 53.49
N ARG A 3 -3.02 48.42 54.59
CA ARG A 3 -3.53 47.03 54.56
C ARG A 3 -4.97 46.92 54.06
N PHE A 4 -5.81 47.93 54.32
CA PHE A 4 -7.19 47.97 53.86
C PHE A 4 -7.28 48.12 52.34
N TRP A 5 -6.46 48.99 51.76
CA TRP A 5 -6.39 49.21 50.32
C TRP A 5 -5.87 47.99 49.54
N VAL A 6 -4.92 47.23 50.12
CA VAL A 6 -4.46 45.96 49.55
C VAL A 6 -5.57 44.91 49.53
N CYS A 7 -6.37 44.81 50.59
CA CYS A 7 -7.51 43.88 50.64
C CYS A 7 -8.62 44.27 49.66
N VAL A 8 -8.93 45.56 49.52
CA VAL A 8 -9.93 46.05 48.55
C VAL A 8 -9.45 45.81 47.11
N ALA A 9 -8.19 46.07 46.81
CA ALA A 9 -7.60 45.78 45.50
C ALA A 9 -7.61 44.28 45.18
N GLY A 10 -7.27 43.43 46.16
CA GLY A 10 -7.31 41.97 46.02
C GLY A 10 -8.73 41.45 45.79
N ALA A 11 -9.72 41.95 46.53
CA ALA A 11 -11.12 41.59 46.34
C ALA A 11 -11.66 42.02 44.98
N GLY A 12 -11.30 43.23 44.52
CA GLY A 12 -11.65 43.73 43.19
C GLY A 12 -11.06 42.87 42.07
N PHE A 13 -9.81 42.44 42.22
CA PHE A 13 -9.15 41.56 41.25
C PHE A 13 -9.79 40.18 41.19
N PHE A 14 -10.15 39.59 42.35
CA PHE A 14 -10.87 38.33 42.42
C PHE A 14 -12.26 38.39 41.76
N LEU A 15 -13.00 39.48 42.00
CA LEU A 15 -14.30 39.71 41.37
C LEU A 15 -14.17 39.88 39.85
N ALA A 16 -13.16 40.60 39.38
CA ALA A 16 -12.89 40.73 37.94
C ALA A 16 -12.56 39.38 37.29
N PHE A 17 -11.75 38.54 37.96
CA PHE A 17 -11.45 37.19 37.50
C PHE A 17 -12.68 36.29 37.48
N LEU A 18 -13.54 36.35 38.50
CA LEU A 18 -14.79 35.61 38.54
C LEU A 18 -15.75 36.02 37.42
N VAL A 19 -15.85 37.32 37.11
CA VAL A 19 -16.67 37.84 36.01
C VAL A 19 -16.08 37.44 34.65
N LEU A 20 -14.76 37.48 34.49
CA LEU A 20 -14.12 36.97 33.27
C LEU A 20 -14.40 35.47 33.10
N HIS A 21 -14.20 34.70 34.16
CA HIS A 21 -14.41 33.25 34.14
C HIS A 21 -15.87 32.90 33.85
N SER A 22 -16.85 33.62 34.40
CA SER A 22 -18.27 33.36 34.11
C SER A 22 -18.65 33.73 32.67
N ARG A 23 -18.03 34.77 32.09
CA ARG A 23 -18.22 35.15 30.68
C ARG A 23 -17.61 34.13 29.70
N PHE A 24 -16.50 33.47 30.08
CA PHE A 24 -15.81 32.51 29.22
C PHE A 24 -16.20 31.05 29.46
N CYS A 25 -16.69 30.69 30.64
CA CYS A 25 -17.06 29.30 30.99
C CYS A 25 -18.34 28.81 30.29
N GLY A 26 -19.06 29.68 29.59
CA GLY A 26 -20.26 29.35 28.82
C GLY A 26 -20.17 29.62 27.32
N SER A 27 -19.00 30.00 26.77
CA SER A 27 -18.89 30.29 25.34
C SER A 27 -18.96 29.00 24.50
N PRO A 28 -19.98 28.83 23.64
CA PRO A 28 -20.07 27.67 22.75
C PRO A 28 -18.96 27.67 21.69
N VAL A 29 -18.27 28.81 21.51
CA VAL A 29 -17.19 28.98 20.51
C VAL A 29 -15.97 28.13 20.83
N LEU A 30 -15.67 27.87 22.11
CA LEU A 30 -14.57 26.99 22.51
C LEU A 30 -14.96 25.50 22.56
N ARG A 31 -16.26 25.20 22.55
CA ARG A 31 -16.78 23.84 22.72
C ARG A 31 -16.83 23.03 21.42
N ASN A 32 -16.59 23.68 20.28
CA ASN A 32 -16.70 23.08 18.95
C ASN A 32 -15.36 22.78 18.26
N PHE A 33 -14.23 22.79 18.98
CA PHE A 33 -13.07 22.03 18.52
C PHE A 33 -13.24 20.56 18.91
N THR A 34 -14.24 19.91 18.31
CA THR A 34 -14.21 18.46 18.19
C THR A 34 -13.02 18.13 17.30
N PHE A 35 -11.91 17.76 17.91
CA PHE A 35 -10.85 17.04 17.22
C PHE A 35 -11.50 15.72 16.77
N ALA A 36 -12.11 15.74 15.59
CA ALA A 36 -12.52 14.53 14.90
C ALA A 36 -11.22 13.87 14.46
N VAL A 37 -10.55 13.20 15.40
CA VAL A 37 -9.54 12.21 15.08
C VAL A 37 -10.33 11.10 14.40
N SER A 38 -10.41 11.19 13.08
CA SER A 38 -10.81 10.07 12.25
C SER A 38 -9.75 9.01 12.45
N TRP A 39 -9.95 8.12 13.43
CA TRP A 39 -9.25 6.85 13.50
C TRP A 39 -9.73 5.97 12.35
N ARG A 40 -9.51 6.42 11.11
CA ARG A 40 -9.65 5.57 9.94
C ARG A 40 -8.47 4.61 10.04
N THR A 41 -8.72 3.43 10.61
CA THR A 41 -7.80 2.31 10.46
C THR A 41 -7.74 2.08 8.96
N GLU A 42 -6.67 2.54 8.31
CA GLU A 42 -6.50 2.29 6.89
C GLU A 42 -6.52 0.78 6.69
N LYS A 43 -7.42 0.31 5.83
CA LYS A 43 -7.48 -1.10 5.48
C LYS A 43 -6.16 -1.45 4.83
N ILE A 44 -5.38 -2.32 5.49
CA ILE A 44 -4.12 -2.80 4.91
C ILE A 44 -4.48 -3.52 3.60
N LEU A 45 -3.98 -2.99 2.48
CA LEU A 45 -4.29 -3.49 1.13
C LEU A 45 -3.44 -4.70 0.72
N TYR A 46 -2.48 -5.10 1.55
CA TYR A 46 -1.55 -6.19 1.30
C TYR A 46 -1.31 -7.03 2.55
N ARG A 47 -0.86 -8.26 2.37
CA ARG A 47 -0.45 -9.15 3.46
C ARG A 47 0.75 -9.96 2.98
N LEU A 48 1.69 -10.21 3.87
CA LEU A 48 2.75 -11.19 3.62
C LEU A 48 2.13 -12.60 3.64
N ASP A 49 2.21 -13.31 2.53
CA ASP A 49 1.91 -14.74 2.45
C ASP A 49 3.22 -15.53 2.35
N VAL A 50 3.64 -16.12 3.47
CA VAL A 50 4.85 -16.95 3.54
C VAL A 50 4.65 -18.34 2.92
N GLY A 51 3.41 -18.74 2.64
CA GLY A 51 3.07 -20.03 2.04
C GLY A 51 2.92 -19.97 0.52
N TRP A 52 3.22 -18.81 -0.08
CA TRP A 52 3.23 -18.60 -1.51
C TRP A 52 4.67 -18.37 -1.99
N PRO A 53 5.14 -19.05 -3.06
CA PRO A 53 4.47 -20.14 -3.79
C PRO A 53 4.41 -21.43 -2.96
N LYS A 54 3.52 -22.36 -3.30
CA LYS A 54 3.44 -23.66 -2.61
C LYS A 54 4.69 -24.53 -2.81
N HIS A 55 5.30 -24.39 -3.97
CA HIS A 55 6.47 -25.15 -4.42
C HIS A 55 7.55 -24.18 -4.93
N PRO A 56 8.41 -23.64 -4.03
CA PRO A 56 9.45 -22.70 -4.41
C PRO A 56 10.57 -23.31 -5.26
N GLU A 57 10.66 -24.64 -5.36
CA GLU A 57 11.65 -25.35 -6.18
C GLU A 57 11.55 -25.07 -7.68
N TYR A 58 10.42 -24.54 -8.17
CA TYR A 58 10.28 -24.11 -9.57
C TYR A 58 11.09 -22.87 -9.91
N PHE A 59 11.55 -22.12 -8.90
CA PHE A 59 12.39 -20.94 -9.08
C PHE A 59 13.84 -21.40 -9.22
N THR A 60 14.28 -21.53 -10.47
CA THR A 60 15.62 -21.99 -10.82
C THR A 60 16.56 -20.84 -11.19
N GLY A 61 16.08 -19.60 -11.13
CA GLY A 61 16.87 -18.39 -11.39
C GLY A 61 16.48 -17.21 -10.51
N THR A 62 17.06 -16.05 -10.82
CA THR A 62 16.81 -14.80 -10.09
C THR A 62 15.50 -14.18 -10.56
N THR A 63 14.51 -14.06 -9.67
CA THR A 63 13.24 -13.36 -9.95
C THR A 63 13.47 -11.87 -10.18
N PHE A 64 12.85 -11.29 -11.20
CA PHE A 64 13.07 -9.89 -11.56
C PHE A 64 11.79 -9.07 -11.74
N CYS A 65 10.74 -9.65 -12.32
CA CYS A 65 9.49 -8.93 -12.56
C CYS A 65 8.29 -9.86 -12.34
N VAL A 66 7.13 -9.27 -12.03
CA VAL A 66 5.88 -9.98 -11.75
C VAL A 66 4.70 -9.23 -12.36
N ALA A 67 3.72 -9.96 -12.89
CA ALA A 67 2.42 -9.43 -13.29
C ALA A 67 1.31 -10.32 -12.75
N VAL A 68 0.19 -9.71 -12.38
CA VAL A 68 -1.00 -10.41 -11.89
C VAL A 68 -2.15 -10.12 -12.84
N ASP A 69 -2.78 -11.17 -13.33
CA ASP A 69 -4.05 -11.11 -14.04
C ASP A 69 -5.14 -11.62 -13.10
N SER A 70 -5.75 -10.69 -12.36
CA SER A 70 -6.76 -11.00 -11.35
C SER A 70 -8.09 -11.44 -11.95
N LEU A 71 -8.35 -11.14 -13.23
CA LEU A 71 -9.58 -11.61 -13.89
C LEU A 71 -9.52 -13.13 -14.12
N ASN A 72 -8.34 -13.65 -14.45
CA ASN A 72 -8.11 -15.08 -14.69
C ASN A 72 -7.44 -15.82 -13.51
N GLY A 73 -7.09 -15.11 -12.43
CA GLY A 73 -6.45 -15.67 -11.24
C GLY A 73 -5.02 -16.18 -11.51
N LEU A 74 -4.27 -15.50 -12.38
CA LEU A 74 -2.93 -15.90 -12.81
C LEU A 74 -1.85 -14.94 -12.30
N VAL A 75 -0.71 -15.50 -11.89
CA VAL A 75 0.49 -14.75 -11.51
C VAL A 75 1.65 -15.18 -12.40
N TYR A 76 2.20 -14.23 -13.15
CA TYR A 76 3.34 -14.42 -14.04
C TYR A 76 4.60 -13.88 -13.37
N ILE A 77 5.67 -14.67 -13.35
CA ILE A 77 6.94 -14.31 -12.73
C ILE A 77 8.05 -14.45 -13.75
N GLY A 78 8.75 -13.34 -14.03
CA GLY A 78 9.96 -13.35 -14.83
C GLY A 78 11.19 -13.66 -13.99
N GLN A 79 11.98 -14.64 -14.44
CA GLN A 79 13.26 -15.00 -13.82
C GLN A 79 14.40 -14.98 -14.86
N ARG A 80 15.61 -14.73 -14.36
CA ARG A 80 16.85 -14.66 -15.13
C ARG A 80 17.79 -15.80 -14.76
N GLY A 81 18.48 -16.31 -15.77
CA GLY A 81 19.45 -17.39 -15.64
C GLY A 81 19.63 -18.10 -16.98
N ASP A 82 20.71 -18.85 -17.10
CA ASP A 82 21.01 -19.60 -18.32
C ASP A 82 20.31 -20.96 -18.29
N ASN A 83 19.77 -21.38 -19.43
CA ASN A 83 19.13 -22.70 -19.59
C ASN A 83 17.99 -22.99 -18.60
N ILE A 84 17.24 -21.96 -18.20
CA ILE A 84 16.06 -22.07 -17.34
C ILE A 84 14.82 -21.50 -18.02
N PRO A 85 13.60 -21.91 -17.62
CA PRO A 85 12.38 -21.23 -18.05
C PRO A 85 12.38 -19.77 -17.60
N LYS A 86 11.94 -18.88 -18.47
CA LYS A 86 12.13 -17.43 -18.30
C LYS A 86 10.92 -16.78 -17.65
N ILE A 87 9.73 -17.32 -17.93
CA ILE A 87 8.48 -16.95 -17.23
C ILE A 87 7.90 -18.19 -16.57
N LEU A 88 7.54 -18.08 -15.29
CA LEU A 88 6.74 -19.05 -14.55
C LEU A 88 5.32 -18.51 -14.39
N VAL A 89 4.32 -19.37 -14.48
CA VAL A 89 2.91 -19.01 -14.30
C VAL A 89 2.32 -19.83 -13.16
N PHE A 90 1.74 -19.15 -12.19
CA PHE A 90 1.08 -19.72 -11.02
C PHE A 90 -0.38 -19.28 -10.94
N THR A 91 -1.17 -19.96 -10.11
CA THR A 91 -2.42 -19.41 -9.60
C THR A 91 -2.15 -18.35 -8.52
N GLU A 92 -3.14 -17.53 -8.19
CA GLU A 92 -3.07 -16.62 -7.03
C GLU A 92 -2.80 -17.37 -5.72
N ASP A 93 -3.28 -18.60 -5.57
CA ASP A 93 -3.03 -19.46 -4.40
C ASP A 93 -1.63 -20.12 -4.38
N GLY A 94 -0.83 -19.92 -5.43
CA GLY A 94 0.58 -20.35 -5.48
C GLY A 94 0.81 -21.75 -6.03
N TYR A 95 -0.15 -22.33 -6.76
CA TYR A 95 0.05 -23.57 -7.50
C TYR A 95 0.69 -23.28 -8.85
N PHE A 96 1.74 -24.03 -9.19
CA PHE A 96 2.40 -23.92 -10.49
C PHE A 96 1.50 -24.43 -11.60
N LEU A 97 1.42 -23.69 -12.71
CA LEU A 97 0.60 -24.04 -13.87
C LEU A 97 1.45 -24.41 -15.09
N ARG A 98 2.40 -23.54 -15.46
CA ARG A 98 3.24 -23.71 -16.66
C ARG A 98 4.44 -22.76 -16.66
N ALA A 99 5.36 -22.97 -17.59
CA ALA A 99 6.49 -22.08 -17.82
C ALA A 99 6.73 -21.81 -19.32
N TRP A 100 7.32 -20.66 -19.65
CA TRP A 100 7.62 -20.22 -21.02
C TRP A 100 9.13 -20.04 -21.22
N ASN A 101 9.65 -20.38 -22.40
CA ASN A 101 11.10 -20.44 -22.63
C ASN A 101 11.61 -19.89 -23.97
N TYR A 102 10.74 -19.62 -24.96
CA TYR A 102 11.18 -19.63 -26.37
C TYR A 102 11.44 -18.24 -27.00
N THR A 103 11.20 -17.13 -26.31
CA THR A 103 11.34 -15.79 -26.90
C THR A 103 12.03 -14.74 -26.04
N VAL A 104 12.08 -14.93 -24.72
CA VAL A 104 12.60 -13.95 -23.77
C VAL A 104 13.94 -14.46 -23.21
N ASP A 105 14.99 -13.68 -23.32
CA ASP A 105 16.31 -14.03 -22.79
C ASP A 105 16.51 -13.46 -21.38
N THR A 106 16.37 -12.14 -21.22
CA THR A 106 16.59 -11.43 -19.96
C THR A 106 15.38 -10.54 -19.62
N PRO A 107 14.31 -11.10 -19.00
CA PRO A 107 13.12 -10.34 -18.67
C PRO A 107 13.43 -9.17 -17.74
N HIS A 108 12.88 -8.00 -18.03
CA HIS A 108 13.09 -6.78 -17.26
C HIS A 108 11.79 -6.19 -16.70
N GLY A 109 10.73 -6.23 -17.49
CA GLY A 109 9.39 -5.82 -17.09
C GLY A 109 8.36 -6.77 -17.67
N ILE A 110 7.22 -6.91 -16.98
CA ILE A 110 6.09 -7.71 -17.43
C ILE A 110 4.80 -6.99 -17.05
N PHE A 111 3.81 -7.02 -17.94
CA PHE A 111 2.48 -6.50 -17.71
C PHE A 111 1.47 -7.49 -18.28
N ALA A 112 0.41 -7.79 -17.53
CA ALA A 112 -0.68 -8.65 -17.97
C ALA A 112 -1.97 -7.83 -17.92
N ALA A 113 -2.74 -7.87 -18.99
CA ALA A 113 -4.07 -7.29 -19.03
C ALA A 113 -5.02 -8.25 -19.73
N SER A 114 -6.19 -8.40 -19.12
CA SER A 114 -7.23 -9.27 -19.61
C SER A 114 -8.58 -8.60 -19.55
N THR A 115 -9.42 -8.95 -20.50
CA THR A 115 -10.84 -8.66 -20.56
C THR A 115 -11.60 -9.99 -20.51
N LEU A 116 -12.93 -9.95 -20.54
CA LEU A 116 -13.75 -11.16 -20.62
C LEU A 116 -13.53 -11.97 -21.91
N TYR A 117 -12.89 -11.38 -22.93
CA TYR A 117 -12.75 -11.98 -24.27
C TYR A 117 -11.30 -12.17 -24.71
N GLU A 118 -10.36 -11.44 -24.12
CA GLU A 118 -8.97 -11.39 -24.57
C GLU A 118 -8.03 -11.35 -23.37
N GLN A 119 -6.86 -11.97 -23.52
CA GLN A 119 -5.76 -11.93 -22.57
C GLN A 119 -4.49 -11.58 -23.32
N SER A 120 -3.71 -10.65 -22.79
CA SER A 120 -2.42 -10.27 -23.37
C SER A 120 -1.37 -10.05 -22.29
N VAL A 121 -0.14 -10.47 -22.60
CA VAL A 121 1.01 -10.32 -21.70
C VAL A 121 2.16 -9.69 -22.49
N TRP A 122 2.62 -8.53 -22.01
CA TRP A 122 3.75 -7.82 -22.59
C TRP A 122 4.96 -7.99 -21.71
N ILE A 123 6.10 -8.34 -22.31
CA ILE A 123 7.37 -8.55 -21.62
C ILE A 123 8.41 -7.70 -22.30
N THR A 124 9.18 -6.94 -21.51
CA THR A 124 10.38 -6.27 -22.00
C THR A 124 11.59 -7.15 -21.74
N ASP A 125 12.42 -7.30 -22.77
CA ASP A 125 13.63 -8.09 -22.75
C ASP A 125 14.82 -7.16 -22.99
N VAL A 126 15.81 -7.20 -22.11
CA VAL A 126 17.07 -6.45 -22.24
C VAL A 126 18.22 -7.32 -22.77
N GLY A 127 17.96 -8.61 -22.98
CA GLY A 127 18.88 -9.59 -23.54
C GLY A 127 18.80 -9.67 -25.06
N SER A 128 19.35 -10.75 -25.62
CA SER A 128 19.39 -10.98 -27.06
C SER A 128 18.24 -11.87 -27.57
N GLY A 129 17.10 -11.90 -26.86
CA GLY A 129 15.92 -12.67 -27.25
C GLY A 129 15.33 -12.21 -28.59
N MET A 130 14.80 -13.16 -29.37
CA MET A 130 14.15 -12.86 -30.66
C MET A 130 12.72 -12.32 -30.43
N TYR A 131 12.54 -11.02 -30.68
CA TYR A 131 11.28 -10.28 -30.87
C TYR A 131 10.24 -10.29 -29.71
N SER A 132 10.05 -9.10 -29.15
CA SER A 132 8.99 -8.71 -28.22
C SER A 132 7.63 -8.58 -28.92
N ASN A 133 6.84 -9.63 -28.98
CA ASN A 133 5.36 -9.61 -29.12
C ASN A 133 4.83 -11.03 -28.83
N ILE A 134 3.94 -11.18 -27.85
CA ILE A 134 3.27 -12.45 -27.53
C ILE A 134 1.77 -12.20 -27.63
N TYR A 135 1.09 -12.97 -28.47
CA TYR A 135 -0.37 -12.95 -28.69
C TYR A 135 -1.13 -13.41 -27.45
#